data_AF-A0A0J9X4E4-F1
#
_entry.id   AF-A0A0J9X4E4-F1
#
_cell.length_a   1.000
_cell.length_b   1.000
_cell.length_c   1.000
_cell.angle_alpha   90.00
_cell.angle_beta   90.00
_cell.angle_gamma   90.00
#
_symmetry.space_group_name_H-M   'P 1'
#
loop_
_entity.id
_entity.type
_entity.pdbx_description
1 polymer ?
#
loop_
_entity_poly.entity_id
_entity_poly.type
_entity_poly.pdbx_seq_one_letter_code
_entity_poly.pdbx_strand_id
1 'polypeptide(L)'
;RNTMVNTQFIQRPLLTIPSNASTSTNNAPCTNLKIMSYNVLAQCLVRRELFPTNGAIMKWKARAPVLQAEIQHYSPDILVMQEIDEPQVTKYWTQILKEIGLEMKFHRHRSKQHGVVIAYRSSIFERVLSPTLEVYYDKKNSDVSGNEENKAGENLDVQQNDQQHAHEELAEQDKEDTILGLADTGNTGFAVALRYRDHPQEGVVIGTTHLYWHPHGSFERARQLGLLARRTTSFAQTNFPNWSVFLAGDFNSSPEDIPYTMLTQDIKTVDDIRADTLDIFRRSVGYLRIRIGLDSDIPTDESGKLPRDPVPEDTLMAHVQEIIDLYRPVSDKYNVISAYGKYYKEVDPENSLEEFYGEPNFSNWAAKWKGLLDYIFYFQPKEITAETNKVDVIELLKLPHPKDMGEGLPREGEYPSDHLAIMATVRIHHHG
;
A
#
# COMPACT_ATOMS: atom_id res chain seq x y z
N ARG A 1 -8.96 36.53 -18.05
CA ARG A 1 -10.29 36.03 -17.62
C ARG A 1 -10.03 35.03 -16.51
N ASN A 2 -10.37 35.35 -15.25
CA ASN A 2 -10.36 34.38 -14.15
C ASN A 2 -11.54 33.44 -14.37
N THR A 3 -11.33 32.37 -15.14
CA THR A 3 -12.24 31.22 -15.13
C THR A 3 -12.15 30.60 -13.74
N MET A 4 -13.25 30.59 -12.99
CA MET A 4 -13.34 29.81 -11.75
C MET A 4 -12.92 28.37 -12.06
N VAL A 5 -12.00 27.83 -11.27
CA VAL A 5 -11.57 26.44 -11.43
C VAL A 5 -12.74 25.55 -11.02
N ASN A 6 -13.19 24.68 -11.92
CA ASN A 6 -14.22 23.69 -11.62
C ASN A 6 -13.62 22.64 -10.66
N THR A 7 -14.12 22.59 -9.42
CA THR A 7 -13.70 21.62 -8.40
C THR A 7 -14.74 20.53 -8.18
N GLN A 8 -15.71 20.38 -9.09
CA GLN A 8 -16.75 19.37 -8.99
C GLN A 8 -16.16 17.97 -9.19
N PHE A 9 -16.59 17.04 -8.34
CA PHE A 9 -16.32 15.61 -8.41
C PHE A 9 -17.56 14.84 -7.94
N ILE A 10 -17.62 13.54 -8.23
CA ILE A 10 -18.70 12.67 -7.74
C ILE A 10 -18.42 12.32 -6.27
N GLN A 11 -19.26 12.84 -5.38
CA GLN A 11 -19.26 12.49 -3.96
C GLN A 11 -19.93 11.14 -3.75
N ARG A 12 -19.30 10.28 -2.94
CA ARG A 12 -19.74 8.91 -2.64
C ARG A 12 -20.08 8.84 -1.14
N PRO A 13 -21.16 8.15 -0.75
CA PRO A 13 -21.53 8.05 0.65
C PRO A 13 -20.57 7.14 1.43
N LEU A 14 -20.35 7.45 2.72
CA LEU A 14 -19.84 6.48 3.69
C LEU A 14 -20.99 5.54 4.09
N LEU A 15 -20.77 4.24 3.96
CA LEU A 15 -21.75 3.21 4.28
C LEU A 15 -21.43 2.59 5.63
N THR A 16 -22.37 2.66 6.57
CA THR A 16 -22.20 2.10 7.92
C THR A 16 -22.31 0.57 7.90
N ILE A 17 -21.33 -0.12 8.50
CA ILE A 17 -21.31 -1.58 8.64
C ILE A 17 -22.33 -2.01 9.70
N PRO A 18 -23.40 -2.76 9.34
CA PRO A 18 -24.45 -3.14 10.28
C PRO A 18 -23.94 -3.98 11.46
N SER A 19 -23.05 -4.95 11.20
CA SER A 19 -22.51 -5.84 12.23
C SER A 19 -21.72 -5.11 13.34
N ASN A 20 -21.10 -3.97 13.01
CA ASN A 20 -20.27 -3.19 13.92
C ASN A 20 -20.92 -1.88 14.41
N ALA A 21 -22.14 -1.57 13.95
CA ALA A 21 -22.88 -0.37 14.35
C ALA A 21 -23.28 -0.38 15.84
N SER A 22 -23.46 -1.57 16.43
CA SER A 22 -24.02 -1.74 17.78
C SER A 22 -22.99 -2.04 18.88
N THR A 23 -21.69 -2.13 18.55
CA THR A 23 -20.65 -2.60 19.49
C THR A 23 -20.19 -1.57 20.52
N SER A 24 -20.81 -0.38 20.60
CA SER A 24 -20.46 0.66 21.58
C SER A 24 -21.10 0.46 22.97
N THR A 25 -21.61 -0.73 23.30
CA THR A 25 -22.31 -0.98 24.57
C THR A 25 -21.38 -1.23 25.77
N ASN A 26 -20.07 -1.30 25.55
CA ASN A 26 -19.10 -1.40 26.64
C ASN A 26 -18.42 -0.03 26.83
N ASN A 27 -18.38 0.47 28.07
CA ASN A 27 -17.72 1.72 28.48
C ASN A 27 -16.19 1.75 28.26
N ALA A 28 -15.64 0.90 27.39
CA ALA A 28 -14.22 0.87 27.08
C ALA A 28 -13.86 2.12 26.24
N PRO A 29 -12.74 2.81 26.54
CA PRO A 29 -12.30 3.93 25.73
C PRO A 29 -12.03 3.46 24.31
N CYS A 30 -12.48 4.22 23.31
CA CYS A 30 -12.20 3.91 21.91
C CYS A 30 -12.02 5.20 21.11
N THR A 31 -11.24 5.10 20.03
CA THR A 31 -11.06 6.18 19.05
C THR A 31 -11.54 5.72 17.69
N ASN A 32 -12.37 6.55 17.05
CA ASN A 32 -12.73 6.36 15.65
C ASN A 32 -11.77 7.17 14.78
N LEU A 33 -11.21 6.55 13.73
CA LEU A 33 -10.30 7.17 12.77
C LEU A 33 -10.78 6.93 11.35
N LYS A 34 -10.77 7.99 10.52
CA LYS A 34 -10.94 7.87 9.07
C LYS A 34 -9.59 7.71 8.38
N ILE A 35 -9.34 6.54 7.82
CA ILE A 35 -8.14 6.22 7.06
C ILE A 35 -8.49 6.24 5.57
N MET A 36 -7.82 7.08 4.79
CA MET A 36 -7.95 7.16 3.33
C MET A 36 -6.68 6.63 2.66
N SER A 37 -6.83 5.83 1.59
CA SER A 37 -5.76 5.56 0.62
C SER A 37 -6.16 6.15 -0.73
N TYR A 38 -5.24 6.86 -1.40
CA TYR A 38 -5.52 7.45 -2.71
C TYR A 38 -4.26 7.58 -3.59
N ASN A 39 -4.19 6.81 -4.68
CA ASN A 39 -3.26 7.08 -5.77
C ASN A 39 -3.77 8.28 -6.58
N VAL A 40 -3.00 9.38 -6.58
CA VAL A 40 -3.45 10.67 -7.16
C VAL A 40 -2.96 10.94 -8.58
N LEU A 41 -2.35 9.95 -9.22
CA LEU A 41 -1.82 10.01 -10.58
C LEU A 41 -0.75 11.10 -10.76
N ALA A 42 0.52 10.72 -10.73
CA ALA A 42 1.63 11.67 -10.86
C ALA A 42 1.63 12.27 -12.27
N GLN A 43 1.81 13.58 -12.35
CA GLN A 43 1.92 14.27 -13.64
C GLN A 43 3.09 13.73 -14.47
N CYS A 44 4.19 13.32 -13.84
CA CYS A 44 5.32 12.70 -14.53
C CYS A 44 5.02 11.32 -15.13
N LEU A 45 3.95 10.64 -14.70
CA LEU A 45 3.54 9.32 -15.19
C LEU A 45 2.47 9.38 -16.28
N VAL A 46 1.80 10.52 -16.45
CA VAL A 46 0.79 10.73 -17.49
C VAL A 46 1.41 10.63 -18.89
N ARG A 47 0.97 9.64 -19.66
CA ARG A 47 1.31 9.44 -21.08
C ARG A 47 0.05 9.55 -21.93
N ARG A 48 0.09 10.30 -23.03
CA ARG A 48 -1.12 10.56 -23.86
C ARG A 48 -1.73 9.28 -24.42
N GLU A 49 -0.93 8.27 -24.67
CA GLU A 49 -1.35 6.96 -25.20
C GLU A 49 -2.11 6.11 -24.17
N LEU A 50 -2.00 6.44 -22.88
CA LEU A 50 -2.76 5.82 -21.80
C LEU A 50 -4.09 6.54 -21.53
N PHE A 51 -4.18 7.82 -21.94
CA PHE A 51 -5.31 8.71 -21.67
C PHE A 51 -5.83 9.40 -22.95
N PRO A 52 -6.28 8.64 -23.97
CA PRO A 52 -6.57 9.19 -25.29
C PRO A 52 -7.78 10.14 -25.33
N THR A 53 -8.75 9.97 -24.42
CA THR A 53 -10.03 10.70 -24.44
C THR A 53 -10.28 11.57 -23.21
N ASN A 54 -9.32 11.64 -22.27
CA ASN A 54 -9.49 12.31 -20.97
C ASN A 54 -9.45 13.84 -21.04
N GLY A 55 -8.94 14.43 -22.13
CA GLY A 55 -9.01 15.87 -22.35
C GLY A 55 -8.17 16.72 -21.38
N ALA A 56 -8.70 17.88 -20.97
CA ALA A 56 -7.96 18.88 -20.21
C ALA A 56 -7.72 18.51 -18.74
N ILE A 57 -8.57 17.64 -18.17
CA ILE A 57 -8.43 17.16 -16.79
C ILE A 57 -7.08 16.48 -16.59
N MET A 58 -6.40 15.98 -17.62
CA MET A 58 -5.07 15.38 -17.44
C MET A 58 -3.99 16.31 -16.89
N LYS A 59 -4.18 17.63 -17.02
CA LYS A 59 -3.19 18.62 -16.57
C LYS A 59 -3.29 18.79 -15.05
N TRP A 60 -2.14 18.78 -14.38
CA TRP A 60 -2.01 19.01 -12.94
C TRP A 60 -2.80 20.22 -12.43
N LYS A 61 -2.73 21.35 -13.14
CA LYS A 61 -3.47 22.58 -12.78
C LYS A 61 -5.01 22.41 -12.77
N ALA A 62 -5.53 21.43 -13.50
CA ALA A 62 -6.95 21.08 -13.49
C ALA A 62 -7.27 20.03 -12.41
N ARG A 63 -6.40 19.01 -12.22
CA ARG A 63 -6.64 17.93 -11.23
C ARG A 63 -6.45 18.37 -9.79
N ALA A 64 -5.39 19.12 -9.51
CA ALA A 64 -4.96 19.40 -8.14
C ALA A 64 -6.06 20.08 -7.29
N PRO A 65 -6.84 21.05 -7.81
CA PRO A 65 -7.93 21.65 -7.05
C PRO A 65 -9.11 20.70 -6.81
N VAL A 66 -9.37 19.77 -7.73
CA VAL A 66 -10.41 18.73 -7.57
C VAL A 66 -9.96 17.69 -6.53
N LEU A 67 -8.71 17.22 -6.61
CA LEU A 67 -8.10 16.33 -5.60
C LEU A 67 -8.16 16.94 -4.20
N GLN A 68 -7.81 18.22 -4.09
CA GLN A 68 -7.91 18.96 -2.82
C GLN A 68 -9.36 18.99 -2.31
N ALA A 69 -10.32 19.33 -3.17
CA ALA A 69 -11.73 19.39 -2.79
C ALA A 69 -12.27 18.03 -2.33
N GLU A 70 -11.87 16.94 -3.00
CA GLU A 70 -12.25 15.57 -2.62
C GLU A 70 -11.69 15.18 -1.24
N ILE A 71 -10.38 15.42 -1.02
CA ILE A 71 -9.73 15.15 0.27
C ILE A 71 -10.36 15.99 1.40
N GLN A 72 -10.63 17.27 1.14
CA GLN A 72 -11.28 18.17 2.10
C GLN A 72 -12.69 17.70 2.47
N HIS A 73 -13.47 17.25 1.48
CA HIS A 73 -14.83 16.77 1.68
C HIS A 73 -14.87 15.56 2.62
N TYR A 74 -14.04 14.56 2.37
CA TYR A 74 -14.01 13.35 3.20
C TYR A 74 -13.27 13.53 4.52
N SER A 75 -12.39 14.53 4.63
CA SER A 75 -11.68 14.94 5.85
C SER A 75 -11.04 13.76 6.60
N PRO A 76 -10.06 13.07 5.99
CA PRO A 76 -9.37 11.94 6.60
C PRO A 76 -8.60 12.34 7.87
N ASP A 77 -8.49 11.43 8.83
CA ASP A 77 -7.60 11.58 9.99
C ASP A 77 -6.21 11.05 9.69
N ILE A 78 -6.12 10.03 8.84
CA ILE A 78 -4.90 9.52 8.23
C ILE A 78 -5.14 9.43 6.72
N LEU A 79 -4.28 10.08 5.94
CA LEU A 79 -4.32 10.12 4.49
C LEU A 79 -3.04 9.52 3.93
N VAL A 80 -3.18 8.44 3.18
CA VAL A 80 -2.08 7.73 2.54
C VAL A 80 -2.19 7.94 1.03
N MET A 81 -1.18 8.54 0.42
CA MET A 81 -1.21 8.86 -1.02
C MET A 81 -0.04 8.26 -1.76
N GLN A 82 -0.30 7.84 -2.99
CA GLN A 82 0.69 7.33 -3.94
C GLN A 82 0.77 8.26 -5.16
N GLU A 83 1.87 8.14 -5.91
CA GLU A 83 2.12 8.94 -7.11
C GLU A 83 2.14 10.45 -6.88
N ILE A 84 2.81 10.87 -5.81
CA ILE A 84 3.01 12.28 -5.52
C ILE A 84 4.28 12.77 -6.23
N ASP A 85 4.14 13.64 -7.23
CA ASP A 85 5.28 14.31 -7.87
C ASP A 85 6.12 15.06 -6.83
N GLU A 86 7.43 14.80 -6.76
CA GLU A 86 8.31 15.42 -5.78
C GLU A 86 8.29 16.96 -5.82
N PRO A 87 8.29 17.62 -7.00
CA PRO A 87 8.19 19.07 -7.05
C PRO A 87 6.90 19.64 -6.44
N GLN A 88 5.83 18.86 -6.34
CA GLN A 88 4.55 19.29 -5.78
C GLN A 88 4.47 19.11 -4.26
N VAL A 89 5.40 18.37 -3.64
CA VAL A 89 5.42 18.14 -2.18
C VAL A 89 5.44 19.49 -1.45
N THR A 90 6.50 20.28 -1.63
CA THR A 90 6.63 21.59 -0.97
C THR A 90 5.78 22.66 -1.64
N LYS A 91 5.61 22.62 -2.97
CA LYS A 91 4.92 23.69 -3.72
C LYS A 91 3.40 23.68 -3.55
N TYR A 92 2.82 22.53 -3.20
CA TYR A 92 1.38 22.35 -3.15
C TYR A 92 0.94 21.55 -1.94
N TRP A 93 1.34 20.28 -1.84
CA TRP A 93 0.78 19.33 -0.89
C TRP A 93 1.03 19.72 0.58
N THR A 94 2.24 20.12 0.94
CA THR A 94 2.54 20.53 2.33
C THR A 94 1.68 21.70 2.77
N GLN A 95 1.45 22.68 1.89
CA GLN A 95 0.65 23.86 2.23
C GLN A 95 -0.83 23.51 2.37
N ILE A 96 -1.42 22.85 1.35
CA ILE A 96 -2.87 22.57 1.34
C ILE A 96 -3.26 21.55 2.42
N LEU A 97 -2.40 20.57 2.72
CA LEU A 97 -2.64 19.60 3.79
C LEU A 97 -2.54 20.27 5.17
N LYS A 98 -1.58 21.17 5.37
CA LYS A 98 -1.46 21.94 6.61
C LYS A 98 -2.68 22.84 6.85
N GLU A 99 -3.20 23.48 5.80
CA GLU A 99 -4.41 24.32 5.87
C GLU A 99 -5.64 23.54 6.34
N ILE A 100 -5.71 22.23 6.06
CA ILE A 100 -6.82 21.35 6.48
C ILE A 100 -6.50 20.56 7.76
N GLY A 101 -5.43 20.92 8.47
CA GLY A 101 -5.05 20.35 9.76
C GLY A 101 -4.28 19.04 9.69
N LEU A 102 -3.69 18.71 8.54
CA LEU A 102 -2.86 17.53 8.34
C LEU A 102 -1.37 17.90 8.29
N GLU A 103 -0.54 17.18 9.03
CA GLU A 103 0.91 17.14 8.82
C GLU A 103 1.26 15.96 7.93
N MET A 104 2.43 15.96 7.27
CA MET A 104 2.79 14.90 6.32
C MET A 104 4.26 14.50 6.37
N LYS A 105 4.53 13.24 6.05
CA LYS A 105 5.86 12.70 5.70
C LYS A 105 5.80 12.16 4.27
N PHE A 106 6.72 12.64 3.44
CA PHE A 106 6.96 12.14 2.09
C PHE A 106 8.16 11.22 2.07
N HIS A 107 8.10 10.17 1.24
CA HIS A 107 9.20 9.27 0.96
C HIS A 107 9.20 8.86 -0.52
N ARG A 108 10.39 8.74 -1.12
CA ARG A 108 10.57 8.24 -2.49
C ARG A 108 11.92 7.58 -2.64
N HIS A 109 12.01 6.66 -3.59
CA HIS A 109 13.30 6.25 -4.11
C HIS A 109 13.99 7.38 -4.88
N ARG A 110 15.32 7.51 -4.71
CA ARG A 110 16.13 8.56 -5.35
C ARG A 110 16.03 8.60 -6.87
N SER A 111 15.83 7.45 -7.52
CA SER A 111 15.72 7.35 -8.99
C SER A 111 14.33 7.71 -9.53
N LYS A 112 13.33 7.93 -8.66
CA LYS A 112 11.95 8.24 -9.06
C LYS A 112 11.66 9.72 -8.86
N GLN A 113 10.81 10.28 -9.74
CA GLN A 113 10.34 11.67 -9.68
C GLN A 113 9.03 11.83 -8.90
N HIS A 114 8.46 10.72 -8.45
CA HIS A 114 7.25 10.66 -7.63
C HIS A 114 7.49 9.73 -6.44
N GLY A 115 6.61 9.78 -5.45
CA GLY A 115 6.70 8.95 -4.25
C GLY A 115 5.37 8.76 -3.54
N VAL A 116 5.48 8.44 -2.26
CA VAL A 116 4.36 8.15 -1.37
C VAL A 116 4.33 9.13 -0.20
N VAL A 117 3.15 9.36 0.33
CA VAL A 117 2.89 10.27 1.47
C VAL A 117 2.05 9.55 2.51
N ILE A 118 2.41 9.75 3.78
CA ILE A 118 1.48 9.55 4.89
C ILE A 118 1.28 10.91 5.55
N ALA A 119 0.02 11.35 5.57
CA ALA A 119 -0.43 12.55 6.26
C ALA A 119 -1.38 12.19 7.39
N TYR A 120 -1.36 12.96 8.47
CA TYR A 120 -2.08 12.66 9.71
C TYR A 120 -2.60 13.94 10.37
N ARG A 121 -3.75 13.84 11.03
CA ARG A 121 -4.37 14.98 11.70
C ARG A 121 -3.58 15.40 12.92
N SER A 122 -3.01 16.60 12.87
CA SER A 122 -2.13 17.12 13.91
C SER A 122 -2.85 17.38 15.23
N SER A 123 -4.18 17.49 15.24
CA SER A 123 -4.98 17.58 16.48
C SER A 123 -5.19 16.23 17.16
N ILE A 124 -5.08 15.10 16.45
CA ILE A 124 -5.25 13.75 17.01
C ILE A 124 -3.88 13.16 17.32
N PHE A 125 -2.90 13.41 16.46
CA PHE A 125 -1.62 12.72 16.48
C PHE A 125 -0.42 13.64 16.67
N GLU A 126 0.62 13.06 17.24
CA GLU A 126 2.00 13.50 17.12
C GLU A 126 2.81 12.37 16.46
N ARG A 127 3.57 12.67 15.40
CA ARG A 127 4.42 11.67 14.76
C ARG A 127 5.70 11.45 15.57
N VAL A 128 5.98 10.20 15.88
CA VAL A 128 7.26 9.80 16.48
C VAL A 128 8.37 9.98 15.43
N LEU A 129 9.41 10.73 15.79
CA LEU A 129 10.49 11.09 14.87
C LEU A 129 11.63 10.06 14.82
N SER A 130 11.79 9.25 15.87
CA SER A 130 12.77 8.18 15.97
C SER A 130 12.24 7.08 16.91
N PRO A 131 12.40 5.79 16.57
CA PRO A 131 13.01 5.29 15.33
C PRO A 131 12.11 5.50 14.10
N THR A 132 12.67 5.37 12.89
CA THR A 132 11.95 5.48 11.61
C THR A 132 12.06 4.19 10.81
N LEU A 133 11.03 3.85 10.02
CA LEU A 133 11.08 2.71 9.12
C LEU A 133 10.99 3.14 7.65
N GLU A 134 12.05 2.88 6.90
CA GLU A 134 12.09 2.92 5.44
C GLU A 134 12.45 1.54 4.90
N VAL A 135 11.82 1.13 3.79
CA VAL A 135 12.00 -0.18 3.18
C VAL A 135 12.39 -0.01 1.72
N TYR A 136 13.63 -0.40 1.40
CA TYR A 136 14.17 -0.44 0.06
C TYR A 136 14.14 -1.88 -0.43
N TYR A 137 13.37 -2.15 -1.50
CA TYR A 137 13.13 -3.52 -1.93
C TYR A 137 14.23 -4.09 -2.81
N ASP A 138 14.96 -3.24 -3.54
CA ASP A 138 16.02 -3.66 -4.45
C ASP A 138 17.35 -3.69 -3.70
N LYS A 139 17.66 -4.80 -3.04
CA LYS A 139 19.00 -5.08 -2.50
C LYS A 139 19.87 -5.67 -3.61
N LYS A 140 21.14 -5.27 -3.70
CA LYS A 140 22.09 -5.89 -4.63
C LYS A 140 22.81 -7.05 -3.96
N ASN A 141 23.24 -8.05 -4.74
CA ASN A 141 24.04 -9.18 -4.23
C ASN A 141 25.28 -8.75 -3.43
N SER A 142 25.84 -7.56 -3.69
CA SER A 142 26.96 -6.99 -2.93
C SER A 142 26.62 -6.59 -1.50
N ASP A 143 25.33 -6.37 -1.19
CA ASP A 143 24.86 -5.96 0.14
C ASP A 143 24.70 -7.16 1.09
N VAL A 144 24.67 -8.38 0.53
CA VAL A 144 24.53 -9.66 1.28
C VAL A 144 25.91 -10.24 1.63
N SER A 145 26.94 -9.97 0.82
CA SER A 145 28.33 -10.28 1.15
C SER A 145 28.96 -9.09 1.87
N GLY A 146 29.01 -9.13 3.20
CA GLY A 146 29.65 -8.07 4.00
C GLY A 146 31.07 -7.81 3.51
N ASN A 147 31.26 -6.67 2.84
CA ASN A 147 32.57 -6.06 2.66
C ASN A 147 32.53 -4.67 3.28
N GLU A 148 33.05 -4.59 4.49
CA GLU A 148 33.75 -3.41 4.96
C GLU A 148 34.81 -3.07 3.91
N GLU A 149 34.60 -2.05 3.08
CA GLU A 149 35.65 -1.17 2.55
C GLU A 149 35.08 -0.21 1.50
N ASN A 150 34.95 1.05 1.93
CA ASN A 150 35.37 2.29 1.25
C ASN A 150 34.42 3.46 1.59
N LYS A 151 34.58 3.99 2.81
CA LYS A 151 34.28 5.40 3.09
C LYS A 151 35.48 6.23 2.65
N ALA A 152 35.36 6.96 1.54
CA ALA A 152 36.22 8.12 1.29
C ALA A 152 35.47 9.16 0.43
N GLY A 153 35.14 10.28 1.07
CA GLY A 153 35.01 11.59 0.43
C GLY A 153 33.62 11.96 -0.10
N GLU A 154 32.83 12.67 0.71
CA GLU A 154 32.68 14.13 0.55
C GLU A 154 31.89 14.71 1.73
N ASN A 155 32.50 15.69 2.40
CA ASN A 155 32.01 16.36 3.58
C ASN A 155 30.89 17.35 3.23
N LEU A 156 29.72 17.20 3.85
CA LEU A 156 28.82 18.31 4.17
C LEU A 156 28.27 18.10 5.60
N ASP A 157 28.65 19.00 6.49
CA ASP A 157 28.31 19.05 7.92
C ASP A 157 26.79 19.05 8.17
N VAL A 158 26.24 17.99 8.78
CA VAL A 158 25.08 18.06 9.69
C VAL A 158 25.15 16.93 10.74
N GLN A 159 25.27 17.33 12.01
CA GLN A 159 24.90 16.62 13.27
C GLN A 159 24.83 15.08 13.22
N GLN A 160 26.00 14.44 13.37
CA GLN A 160 26.15 13.01 13.62
C GLN A 160 26.21 12.75 15.12
N ASN A 161 25.18 12.11 15.69
CA ASN A 161 25.31 11.27 16.88
C ASN A 161 24.08 10.35 17.03
N ASP A 162 22.90 10.76 16.53
CA ASP A 162 21.69 9.92 16.55
C ASP A 162 21.59 8.90 15.38
N GLN A 163 22.41 9.07 14.34
CA GLN A 163 22.40 8.18 13.16
C GLN A 163 23.11 6.85 13.40
N GLN A 164 24.04 6.78 14.36
CA GLN A 164 24.97 5.65 14.46
C GLN A 164 24.32 4.41 15.07
N HIS A 165 23.44 4.58 16.07
CA HIS A 165 22.67 3.46 16.65
C HIS A 165 21.53 2.98 15.74
N ALA A 166 20.85 3.90 15.03
CA ALA A 166 19.82 3.52 14.05
C ALA A 166 20.41 2.72 12.87
N HIS A 167 21.67 3.01 12.48
CA HIS A 167 22.37 2.26 11.44
C HIS A 167 22.73 0.83 11.85
N GLU A 168 22.99 0.56 13.13
CA GLU A 168 23.32 -0.78 13.63
C GLU A 168 22.09 -1.69 13.73
N GLU A 169 20.93 -1.19 14.18
CA GLU A 169 19.67 -1.96 14.22
C GLU A 169 19.09 -2.25 12.82
N LEU A 170 19.16 -1.28 11.90
CA LEU A 170 18.80 -1.48 10.49
C LEU A 170 19.69 -2.55 9.82
N ALA A 171 20.98 -2.61 10.18
CA ALA A 171 21.93 -3.57 9.63
C ALA A 171 21.71 -5.02 10.13
N GLU A 172 21.09 -5.23 11.31
CA GLU A 172 20.69 -6.57 11.76
C GLU A 172 19.38 -7.02 11.10
N GLN A 173 18.38 -6.15 10.98
CA GLN A 173 17.15 -6.47 10.24
C GLN A 173 17.41 -6.70 8.74
N ASP A 174 18.41 -6.01 8.18
CA ASP A 174 18.82 -6.21 6.79
C ASP A 174 19.43 -7.59 6.51
N LYS A 175 19.94 -8.30 7.53
CA LYS A 175 20.49 -9.67 7.39
C LYS A 175 19.41 -10.76 7.33
N GLU A 176 18.18 -10.48 7.80
CA GLU A 176 17.07 -11.45 7.79
C GLU A 176 16.30 -11.50 6.45
N ASP A 177 16.44 -10.48 5.61
CA ASP A 177 15.80 -10.43 4.28
C ASP A 177 16.65 -11.20 3.25
N THR A 178 16.51 -12.53 3.25
CA THR A 178 17.32 -13.44 2.42
C THR A 178 16.79 -13.64 1.00
N ILE A 179 15.54 -13.24 0.72
CA ILE A 179 14.92 -13.42 -0.59
C ILE A 179 15.37 -12.34 -1.58
N LEU A 180 16.08 -12.77 -2.62
CA LEU A 180 16.56 -11.89 -3.68
C LEU A 180 15.44 -11.52 -4.65
N GLY A 181 15.47 -10.28 -5.13
CA GLY A 181 14.59 -9.84 -6.21
C GLY A 181 15.08 -10.31 -7.58
N LEU A 182 14.13 -10.46 -8.51
CA LEU A 182 14.28 -10.74 -9.93
C LEU A 182 14.05 -9.47 -10.79
N ALA A 183 13.90 -8.29 -10.18
CA ALA A 183 13.88 -7.03 -10.89
C ALA A 183 14.40 -5.86 -10.03
N ASP A 184 15.09 -4.92 -10.68
CA ASP A 184 15.37 -3.59 -10.13
C ASP A 184 14.17 -2.68 -10.40
N THR A 185 13.34 -2.47 -9.38
CA THR A 185 12.02 -1.84 -9.56
C THR A 185 12.02 -0.33 -9.24
N GLY A 186 12.90 0.09 -8.35
CA GLY A 186 12.96 1.38 -7.70
C GLY A 186 11.74 1.69 -6.83
N ASN A 187 10.97 0.68 -6.45
CA ASN A 187 9.85 0.81 -5.52
C ASN A 187 10.38 0.83 -4.07
N THR A 188 9.68 1.54 -3.20
CA THR A 188 10.03 1.69 -1.77
C THR A 188 8.76 1.73 -0.94
N GLY A 189 8.85 1.27 0.30
CA GLY A 189 7.82 1.47 1.31
C GLY A 189 8.37 2.21 2.52
N PHE A 190 7.50 2.74 3.36
CA PHE A 190 7.89 3.29 4.67
C PHE A 190 6.71 3.22 5.63
N ALA A 191 6.99 3.31 6.93
CA ALA A 191 5.95 3.42 7.95
C ALA A 191 6.22 4.59 8.90
N VAL A 192 5.14 5.11 9.48
CA VAL A 192 5.19 6.11 10.55
C VAL A 192 4.48 5.60 11.79
N ALA A 193 5.04 5.92 12.94
CA ALA A 193 4.38 5.74 14.23
C ALA A 193 3.71 7.08 14.63
N LEU A 194 2.41 7.02 14.90
CA LEU A 194 1.55 8.14 15.23
C LEU A 194 1.01 7.96 16.65
N ARG A 195 1.52 8.75 17.59
CA ARG A 195 1.09 8.74 18.99
C ARG A 195 -0.19 9.55 19.14
N TYR A 196 -1.17 9.03 19.87
CA TYR A 196 -2.35 9.85 20.21
C TYR A 196 -1.96 10.98 21.16
N ARG A 197 -2.54 12.17 20.97
CA ARG A 197 -2.31 13.30 21.88
C ARG A 197 -3.00 13.12 23.23
N ASP A 198 -4.22 12.58 23.21
CA ASP A 198 -5.04 12.43 24.42
C ASP A 198 -4.67 11.17 25.22
N HIS A 199 -4.03 10.18 24.58
CA HIS A 199 -3.58 8.91 25.20
C HIS A 199 -2.16 8.54 24.73
N PRO A 200 -1.11 9.23 25.21
CA PRO A 200 0.23 9.17 24.63
C PRO A 200 0.98 7.84 24.83
N GLN A 201 0.43 6.88 25.56
CA GLN A 201 0.98 5.52 25.65
C GLN A 201 0.54 4.64 24.48
N GLU A 202 -0.49 5.07 23.75
CA GLU A 202 -1.04 4.35 22.60
C GLU A 202 -0.85 5.14 21.31
N GLY A 203 -1.04 4.45 20.20
CA GLY A 203 -0.95 5.03 18.88
C GLY A 203 -1.21 4.02 17.77
N VAL A 204 -0.84 4.44 16.57
CA VAL A 204 -0.99 3.68 15.35
C VAL A 204 0.34 3.64 14.62
N VAL A 205 0.75 2.46 14.16
CA VAL A 205 1.81 2.33 13.15
C VAL A 205 1.14 2.09 11.80
N ILE A 206 1.36 2.98 10.84
CA ILE A 206 0.82 2.82 9.49
C ILE A 206 1.94 2.83 8.46
N GLY A 207 2.00 1.75 7.66
CA GLY A 207 2.90 1.61 6.53
C GLY A 207 2.20 1.90 5.20
N THR A 208 3.00 2.31 4.22
CA THR A 208 2.54 2.49 2.84
C THR A 208 3.60 2.09 1.82
N THR A 209 3.13 1.82 0.62
CA THR A 209 3.94 1.55 -0.56
C THR A 209 3.13 1.84 -1.83
N HIS A 210 3.84 1.88 -2.95
CA HIS A 210 3.27 1.68 -4.26
C HIS A 210 4.09 0.56 -4.91
N LEU A 211 3.51 -0.64 -5.04
CA LEU A 211 4.22 -1.84 -5.48
C LEU A 211 4.56 -1.83 -6.98
N TYR A 212 5.42 -2.75 -7.40
CA TYR A 212 5.83 -2.89 -8.79
C TYR A 212 4.65 -3.10 -9.78
N TRP A 213 4.53 -2.18 -10.74
CA TRP A 213 3.36 -2.06 -11.62
C TRP A 213 3.25 -3.13 -12.72
N HIS A 214 4.34 -3.83 -13.03
CA HIS A 214 4.39 -4.63 -14.26
C HIS A 214 3.39 -5.81 -14.16
N PRO A 215 2.56 -6.08 -15.19
CA PRO A 215 1.53 -7.13 -15.11
C PRO A 215 2.08 -8.51 -14.75
N HIS A 216 3.24 -8.88 -15.31
CA HIS A 216 3.95 -10.13 -15.01
C HIS A 216 4.88 -10.03 -13.78
N GLY A 217 4.63 -9.08 -12.88
CA GLY A 217 5.47 -8.78 -11.71
C GLY A 217 4.95 -9.36 -10.38
N SER A 218 4.01 -10.31 -10.42
CA SER A 218 3.40 -10.95 -9.24
C SER A 218 4.43 -11.43 -8.20
N PHE A 219 5.51 -12.10 -8.62
CA PHE A 219 6.60 -12.52 -7.71
C PHE A 219 7.23 -11.32 -6.98
N GLU A 220 7.60 -10.27 -7.71
CA GLU A 220 8.19 -9.08 -7.09
C GLU A 220 7.22 -8.39 -6.16
N ARG A 221 5.95 -8.26 -6.55
CA ARG A 221 4.94 -7.66 -5.65
C ARG A 221 4.78 -8.48 -4.38
N ALA A 222 4.80 -9.81 -4.47
CA ALA A 222 4.72 -10.70 -3.33
C ALA A 222 5.88 -10.48 -2.37
N ARG A 223 7.10 -10.44 -2.92
CA ARG A 223 8.33 -10.19 -2.16
C ARG A 223 8.30 -8.81 -1.50
N GLN A 224 7.97 -7.76 -2.25
CA GLN A 224 7.92 -6.39 -1.75
C GLN A 224 6.89 -6.21 -0.63
N LEU A 225 5.70 -6.77 -0.79
CA LEU A 225 4.65 -6.72 0.21
C LEU A 225 5.03 -7.51 1.47
N GLY A 226 5.62 -8.70 1.32
CA GLY A 226 6.06 -9.52 2.44
C GLY A 226 7.13 -8.82 3.26
N LEU A 227 8.12 -8.21 2.59
CA LEU A 227 9.15 -7.38 3.24
C LEU A 227 8.54 -6.20 3.99
N LEU A 228 7.60 -5.48 3.38
CA LEU A 228 6.92 -4.36 4.03
C LEU A 228 6.13 -4.80 5.25
N ALA A 229 5.31 -5.84 5.14
CA ALA A 229 4.48 -6.35 6.22
C ALA A 229 5.34 -6.85 7.39
N ARG A 230 6.37 -7.64 7.09
CA ARG A 230 7.31 -8.16 8.08
C ARG A 230 8.05 -7.04 8.81
N ARG A 231 8.64 -6.09 8.08
CA ARG A 231 9.36 -4.97 8.68
C ARG A 231 8.44 -4.03 9.46
N THR A 232 7.24 -3.75 8.97
CA THR A 232 6.28 -2.87 9.66
C THR A 232 5.81 -3.48 10.98
N THR A 233 5.45 -4.77 10.97
CA THR A 233 5.03 -5.47 12.19
C THR A 233 6.18 -5.66 13.18
N SER A 234 7.40 -5.98 12.71
CA SER A 234 8.60 -6.04 13.57
C SER A 234 8.91 -4.67 14.19
N PHE A 235 8.92 -3.61 13.40
CA PHE A 235 9.11 -2.23 13.87
C PHE A 235 8.09 -1.84 14.94
N ALA A 236 6.81 -2.18 14.73
CA ALA A 236 5.76 -1.95 15.71
C ALA A 236 5.98 -2.78 16.99
N GLN A 237 6.25 -4.08 16.88
CA GLN A 237 6.48 -4.95 18.03
C GLN A 237 7.65 -4.50 18.91
N THR A 238 8.77 -4.11 18.29
CA THR A 238 9.98 -3.72 19.01
C THR A 238 9.83 -2.38 19.72
N ASN A 239 9.19 -1.41 19.06
CA ASN A 239 9.24 -0.01 19.51
C ASN A 239 7.93 0.52 20.08
N PHE A 240 6.81 -0.07 19.67
CA PHE A 240 5.45 0.40 19.95
C PHE A 240 4.54 -0.79 20.28
N PRO A 241 4.86 -1.56 21.33
CA PRO A 241 4.07 -2.72 21.70
C PRO A 241 2.59 -2.32 21.86
N ASN A 242 1.70 -3.18 21.40
CA ASN A 242 0.25 -3.02 21.47
C ASN A 242 -0.37 -1.91 20.59
N TRP A 243 0.44 -1.10 19.88
CA TRP A 243 -0.09 -0.13 18.93
C TRP A 243 -0.74 -0.84 17.75
N SER A 244 -1.87 -0.29 17.27
CA SER A 244 -2.55 -0.87 16.11
C SER A 244 -1.71 -0.69 14.85
N VAL A 245 -1.62 -1.73 14.03
CA VAL A 245 -0.80 -1.73 12.81
C VAL A 245 -1.70 -1.77 11.58
N PHE A 246 -1.42 -0.90 10.62
CA PHE A 246 -2.12 -0.81 9.34
C PHE A 246 -1.13 -0.78 8.17
N LEU A 247 -1.58 -1.27 7.02
CA LEU A 247 -0.96 -0.96 5.72
C LEU A 247 -2.02 -0.38 4.80
N ALA A 248 -1.69 0.69 4.09
CA ALA A 248 -2.55 1.24 3.05
C ALA A 248 -1.72 1.70 1.86
N GLY A 249 -2.25 1.53 0.65
CA GLY A 249 -1.44 1.75 -0.55
C GLY A 249 -2.11 1.33 -1.84
N ASP A 250 -1.34 1.53 -2.91
CA ASP A 250 -1.56 0.90 -4.21
C ASP A 250 -0.63 -0.32 -4.30
N PHE A 251 -1.23 -1.50 -4.27
CA PHE A 251 -0.50 -2.75 -4.23
C PHE A 251 -0.33 -3.37 -5.62
N ASN A 252 -0.84 -2.74 -6.69
CA ASN A 252 -0.78 -3.26 -8.06
C ASN A 252 -1.16 -4.76 -8.17
N SER A 253 -2.01 -5.26 -7.27
CA SER A 253 -2.36 -6.67 -7.14
C SER A 253 -3.86 -6.80 -6.92
N SER A 254 -4.54 -7.59 -7.75
CA SER A 254 -5.93 -7.98 -7.52
C SER A 254 -6.03 -9.12 -6.49
N PRO A 255 -7.23 -9.40 -5.93
CA PRO A 255 -7.39 -10.41 -4.88
C PRO A 255 -7.02 -11.85 -5.29
N GLU A 256 -7.07 -12.17 -6.58
CA GLU A 256 -6.62 -13.45 -7.15
C GLU A 256 -5.08 -13.58 -7.26
N ASP A 257 -4.33 -12.50 -7.06
CA ASP A 257 -2.88 -12.49 -7.17
C ASP A 257 -2.21 -13.02 -5.88
N ILE A 258 -0.98 -13.54 -6.01
CA ILE A 258 -0.24 -14.12 -4.88
C ILE A 258 -0.03 -13.13 -3.71
N PRO A 259 0.21 -11.81 -3.90
CA PRO A 259 0.54 -10.93 -2.79
C PRO A 259 -0.64 -10.76 -1.85
N TYR A 260 -1.86 -10.64 -2.40
CA TYR A 260 -3.09 -10.56 -1.61
C TYR A 260 -3.35 -11.87 -0.86
N THR A 261 -3.21 -13.00 -1.56
CA THR A 261 -3.40 -14.34 -0.99
C THR A 261 -2.45 -14.60 0.18
N MET A 262 -1.15 -14.33 0.00
CA MET A 262 -0.13 -14.54 1.04
C MET A 262 -0.33 -13.64 2.26
N LEU A 263 -0.81 -12.40 2.06
CA LEU A 263 -1.03 -11.48 3.16
C LEU A 263 -2.27 -11.85 3.98
N THR A 264 -3.37 -12.21 3.33
CA THR A 264 -4.71 -12.28 3.96
C THR A 264 -5.18 -13.68 4.32
N GLN A 265 -4.61 -14.72 3.71
CA GLN A 265 -5.01 -16.12 3.93
C GLN A 265 -3.98 -16.86 4.80
N ASP A 266 -4.40 -17.92 5.50
CA ASP A 266 -3.50 -18.74 6.33
C ASP A 266 -2.78 -19.79 5.47
N ILE A 267 -1.87 -19.34 4.60
CA ILE A 267 -1.08 -20.20 3.71
C ILE A 267 0.08 -20.83 4.49
N LYS A 268 0.10 -22.16 4.59
CA LYS A 268 1.18 -22.92 5.25
C LYS A 268 2.03 -23.69 4.26
N THR A 269 1.42 -24.21 3.21
CA THR A 269 2.08 -24.95 2.13
C THR A 269 1.57 -24.49 0.75
N VAL A 270 2.20 -24.97 -0.31
CA VAL A 270 1.76 -24.72 -1.68
C VAL A 270 0.34 -25.21 -1.95
N ASP A 271 -0.10 -26.27 -1.27
CA ASP A 271 -1.44 -26.86 -1.45
C ASP A 271 -2.57 -25.95 -0.97
N ASP A 272 -2.25 -24.97 -0.11
CA ASP A 272 -3.20 -23.96 0.35
C ASP A 272 -3.43 -22.85 -0.69
N ILE A 273 -2.59 -22.78 -1.74
CA ILE A 273 -2.65 -21.75 -2.79
C ILE A 273 -3.61 -22.22 -3.88
N ARG A 274 -4.56 -21.36 -4.27
CA ARG A 274 -5.44 -21.64 -5.41
C ARG A 274 -4.63 -21.87 -6.69
N ALA A 275 -5.09 -22.82 -7.51
CA ALA A 275 -4.41 -23.20 -8.74
C ALA A 275 -4.26 -22.04 -9.75
N ASP A 276 -5.24 -21.14 -9.83
CA ASP A 276 -5.20 -19.98 -10.71
C ASP A 276 -4.23 -18.90 -10.22
N THR A 277 -4.18 -18.65 -8.90
CA THR A 277 -3.18 -17.81 -8.25
C THR A 277 -1.76 -18.35 -8.48
N LEU A 278 -1.56 -19.66 -8.34
CA LEU A 278 -0.27 -20.31 -8.59
C LEU A 278 0.16 -20.21 -10.06
N ASP A 279 -0.77 -20.30 -11.01
CA ASP A 279 -0.50 -20.10 -12.44
C ASP A 279 -0.08 -18.66 -12.77
N ILE A 280 -0.69 -17.64 -12.12
CA ILE A 280 -0.24 -16.23 -12.24
C ILE A 280 1.19 -16.11 -11.73
N PHE A 281 1.48 -16.68 -10.56
CA PHE A 281 2.82 -16.64 -9.96
C PHE A 281 3.87 -17.32 -10.84
N ARG A 282 3.58 -18.52 -11.37
CA ARG A 282 4.44 -19.27 -12.29
C ARG A 282 4.82 -18.45 -13.51
N ARG A 283 3.82 -17.82 -14.16
CA ARG A 283 4.05 -16.96 -15.33
C ARG A 283 4.91 -15.74 -14.98
N SER A 284 4.73 -15.18 -13.77
CA SER A 284 5.55 -14.07 -13.29
C SER A 284 7.00 -14.45 -13.07
N VAL A 285 7.26 -15.55 -12.35
CA VAL A 285 8.63 -16.05 -12.11
C VAL A 285 9.35 -16.28 -13.43
N GLY A 286 8.71 -16.97 -14.39
CA GLY A 286 9.32 -17.23 -15.69
C GLY A 286 9.62 -15.98 -16.49
N TYR A 287 8.66 -15.05 -16.55
CA TYR A 287 8.87 -13.77 -17.21
C TYR A 287 10.08 -13.02 -16.64
N LEU A 288 10.19 -12.92 -15.31
CA LEU A 288 11.23 -12.18 -14.64
C LEU A 288 12.60 -12.84 -14.81
N ARG A 289 12.69 -14.17 -14.63
CA ARG A 289 13.94 -14.93 -14.79
C ARG A 289 14.53 -14.80 -16.20
N ILE A 290 13.69 -14.86 -17.23
CA ILE A 290 14.12 -14.68 -18.62
C ILE A 290 14.62 -13.25 -18.84
N ARG A 291 13.91 -12.26 -18.29
CA ARG A 291 14.29 -10.84 -18.42
C ARG A 291 15.66 -10.53 -17.82
N ILE A 292 16.04 -11.22 -16.74
CA ILE A 292 17.36 -11.07 -16.11
C ILE A 292 18.42 -12.05 -16.66
N GLY A 293 18.08 -12.85 -17.67
CA GLY A 293 19.00 -13.76 -18.36
C GLY A 293 19.30 -15.07 -17.64
N LEU A 294 18.54 -15.45 -16.59
CA LEU A 294 18.72 -16.74 -15.92
C LEU A 294 18.26 -17.92 -16.78
N ASP A 295 17.23 -17.71 -17.62
CA ASP A 295 16.67 -18.75 -18.49
C ASP A 295 16.58 -18.28 -19.96
N SER A 296 17.60 -17.58 -20.46
CA SER A 296 17.61 -17.01 -21.82
C SER A 296 17.44 -18.02 -22.96
N ASP A 297 17.68 -19.30 -22.68
CA ASP A 297 17.67 -20.37 -23.68
C ASP A 297 16.27 -20.99 -23.87
N ILE A 298 15.24 -20.53 -23.14
CA ILE A 298 13.87 -21.00 -23.32
C ILE A 298 13.33 -20.48 -24.67
N PRO A 299 13.01 -21.37 -25.63
CA PRO A 299 12.53 -20.94 -26.93
C PRO A 299 11.14 -20.29 -26.82
N THR A 300 10.98 -19.12 -27.43
CA THR A 300 9.67 -18.52 -27.66
C THR A 300 8.91 -19.29 -28.74
N ASP A 301 7.59 -19.26 -28.69
CA ASP A 301 6.76 -19.70 -29.81
C ASP A 301 6.97 -18.83 -31.06
N GLU A 302 6.38 -19.23 -32.18
CA GLU A 302 6.49 -18.53 -33.48
C GLU A 302 5.98 -17.07 -33.43
N SER A 303 5.24 -16.68 -32.38
CA SER A 303 4.76 -15.32 -32.14
C SER A 303 5.67 -14.48 -31.22
N GLY A 304 6.79 -15.06 -30.76
CA GLY A 304 7.71 -14.43 -29.81
C GLY A 304 7.20 -14.48 -28.36
N LYS A 305 6.19 -15.30 -28.05
CA LYS A 305 5.67 -15.47 -26.69
C LYS A 305 6.34 -16.64 -25.99
N LEU A 306 6.46 -16.53 -24.67
CA LEU A 306 7.02 -17.61 -23.85
C LEU A 306 6.12 -18.84 -23.84
N PRO A 307 6.70 -20.05 -23.66
CA PRO A 307 5.93 -21.25 -23.39
C PRO A 307 4.96 -21.05 -22.21
N ARG A 308 3.90 -21.84 -22.18
CA ARG A 308 2.87 -21.77 -21.11
C ARG A 308 3.46 -21.97 -19.71
N ASP A 309 4.44 -22.88 -19.59
CA ASP A 309 5.14 -23.21 -18.35
C ASP A 309 6.65 -23.04 -18.54
N PRO A 310 7.18 -21.81 -18.51
CA PRO A 310 8.58 -21.55 -18.81
C PRO A 310 9.53 -21.95 -17.65
N VAL A 311 9.03 -22.25 -16.45
CA VAL A 311 9.87 -22.51 -15.27
C VAL A 311 9.78 -23.98 -14.86
N PRO A 312 10.92 -24.67 -14.62
CA PRO A 312 10.92 -26.01 -14.03
C PRO A 312 10.16 -26.05 -12.68
N GLU A 313 9.41 -27.12 -12.43
CA GLU A 313 8.55 -27.24 -11.24
C GLU A 313 9.35 -27.07 -9.93
N ASP A 314 10.54 -27.67 -9.83
CA ASP A 314 11.40 -27.54 -8.64
C ASP A 314 11.82 -26.09 -8.36
N THR A 315 12.09 -25.32 -9.43
CA THR A 315 12.45 -23.89 -9.31
C THR A 315 11.25 -23.06 -8.89
N LEU A 316 10.07 -23.35 -9.44
CA LEU A 316 8.84 -22.70 -9.02
C LEU A 316 8.56 -22.97 -7.54
N MET A 317 8.66 -24.23 -7.11
CA MET A 317 8.40 -24.63 -5.73
C MET A 317 9.37 -23.98 -4.74
N ALA A 318 10.64 -23.84 -5.12
CA ALA A 318 11.60 -23.07 -4.33
C ALA A 318 11.14 -21.63 -4.11
N HIS A 319 10.75 -20.92 -5.18
CA HIS A 319 10.27 -19.54 -5.07
C HIS A 319 8.95 -19.41 -4.28
N VAL A 320 8.03 -20.37 -4.43
CA VAL A 320 6.80 -20.41 -3.61
C VAL A 320 7.17 -20.55 -2.13
N GLN A 321 8.08 -21.47 -1.80
CA GLN A 321 8.51 -21.69 -0.42
C GLN A 321 9.21 -20.46 0.17
N GLU A 322 10.06 -19.79 -0.60
CA GLU A 322 10.70 -18.53 -0.19
C GLU A 322 9.67 -17.45 0.17
N ILE A 323 8.59 -17.33 -0.63
CA ILE A 323 7.51 -16.39 -0.36
C ILE A 323 6.70 -16.81 0.88
N ILE A 324 6.37 -18.10 1.05
CA ILE A 324 5.68 -18.57 2.26
C ILE A 324 6.52 -18.25 3.51
N ASP A 325 7.82 -18.56 3.47
CA ASP A 325 8.73 -18.33 4.59
C ASP A 325 8.89 -16.83 4.91
N LEU A 326 8.85 -15.95 3.90
CA LEU A 326 8.87 -14.51 4.08
C LEU A 326 7.66 -13.99 4.89
N TYR A 327 6.46 -14.53 4.61
CA TYR A 327 5.22 -14.10 5.26
C TYR A 327 4.97 -14.79 6.60
N ARG A 328 5.57 -15.96 6.84
CA ARG A 328 5.36 -16.76 8.05
C ARG A 328 5.44 -15.96 9.37
N PRO A 329 6.45 -15.09 9.61
CA PRO A 329 6.53 -14.30 10.84
C PRO A 329 5.32 -13.38 11.07
N VAL A 330 4.67 -12.93 9.98
CA VAL A 330 3.46 -12.12 10.03
C VAL A 330 2.24 -13.02 10.24
N SER A 331 2.06 -14.03 9.40
CA SER A 331 0.88 -14.91 9.42
C SER A 331 0.75 -15.72 10.72
N ASP A 332 1.86 -16.05 11.37
CA ASP A 332 1.82 -16.80 12.63
C ASP A 332 1.33 -15.95 13.81
N LYS A 333 1.53 -14.62 13.74
CA LYS A 333 1.17 -13.69 14.82
C LYS A 333 -0.12 -12.92 14.57
N TYR A 334 -0.48 -12.67 13.31
CA TYR A 334 -1.56 -11.78 12.94
C TYR A 334 -2.56 -12.44 12.00
N ASN A 335 -3.84 -12.09 12.18
CA ASN A 335 -4.84 -12.11 11.13
C ASN A 335 -4.76 -10.75 10.41
N VAL A 336 -4.27 -10.73 9.18
CA VAL A 336 -4.25 -9.51 8.37
C VAL A 336 -5.55 -9.44 7.57
N ILE A 337 -6.28 -8.35 7.74
CA ILE A 337 -7.65 -8.23 7.26
C ILE A 337 -7.76 -7.03 6.33
N SER A 338 -8.30 -7.24 5.13
CA SER A 338 -8.74 -6.14 4.26
C SER A 338 -10.03 -5.53 4.83
N ALA A 339 -10.02 -4.20 5.02
CA ALA A 339 -11.19 -3.48 5.51
C ALA A 339 -12.40 -3.64 4.57
N TYR A 340 -12.16 -3.62 3.25
CA TYR A 340 -13.21 -3.81 2.25
C TYR A 340 -13.59 -5.28 2.14
N GLY A 341 -12.63 -6.18 1.90
CA GLY A 341 -12.90 -7.62 1.73
C GLY A 341 -13.75 -8.21 2.84
N LYS A 342 -13.48 -7.86 4.11
CA LYS A 342 -14.24 -8.40 5.24
C LYS A 342 -15.68 -7.91 5.34
N TYR A 343 -15.96 -6.64 5.01
CA TYR A 343 -17.22 -5.99 5.39
C TYR A 343 -18.03 -5.39 4.23
N TYR A 344 -17.45 -5.26 3.03
CA TYR A 344 -18.09 -4.53 1.93
C TYR A 344 -19.37 -5.23 1.44
N LYS A 345 -19.41 -6.56 1.48
CA LYS A 345 -20.63 -7.37 1.20
C LYS A 345 -21.84 -6.97 2.04
N GLU A 346 -21.63 -6.53 3.28
CA GLU A 346 -22.73 -6.15 4.17
C GLU A 346 -23.43 -4.85 3.73
N VAL A 347 -22.71 -3.99 3.01
CA VAL A 347 -23.18 -2.64 2.65
C VAL A 347 -23.43 -2.45 1.16
N ASP A 348 -22.78 -3.24 0.30
CA ASP A 348 -22.98 -3.22 -1.15
C ASP A 348 -22.78 -4.62 -1.77
N PRO A 349 -23.70 -5.56 -1.53
CA PRO A 349 -23.57 -6.94 -1.98
C PRO A 349 -23.54 -7.09 -3.52
N GLU A 350 -24.14 -6.15 -4.26
CA GLU A 350 -24.09 -6.14 -5.74
C GLU A 350 -22.72 -5.73 -6.29
N ASN A 351 -21.92 -5.03 -5.49
CA ASN A 351 -20.57 -4.62 -5.84
C ASN A 351 -19.51 -5.36 -5.04
N SER A 352 -19.84 -6.52 -4.46
CA SER A 352 -18.95 -7.37 -3.67
C SER A 352 -18.79 -8.72 -4.35
N LEU A 353 -17.56 -9.12 -4.63
CA LEU A 353 -17.25 -10.33 -5.38
C LEU A 353 -16.83 -11.47 -4.42
N GLU A 354 -17.61 -12.55 -4.40
CA GLU A 354 -17.38 -13.68 -3.49
C GLU A 354 -16.06 -14.39 -3.80
N GLU A 355 -15.76 -14.55 -5.10
CA GLU A 355 -14.50 -15.11 -5.62
C GLU A 355 -13.26 -14.31 -5.21
N PHE A 356 -13.46 -13.06 -4.81
CA PHE A 356 -12.45 -12.13 -4.32
C PHE A 356 -12.66 -11.80 -2.85
N TYR A 357 -13.16 -12.76 -2.08
CA TYR A 357 -13.25 -12.67 -0.62
C TYR A 357 -14.13 -11.53 -0.11
N GLY A 358 -15.14 -11.11 -0.89
CA GLY A 358 -16.04 -10.00 -0.55
C GLY A 358 -15.50 -8.62 -0.93
N GLU A 359 -14.40 -8.56 -1.69
CA GLU A 359 -13.82 -7.32 -2.18
C GLU A 359 -14.67 -6.66 -3.29
N PRO A 360 -14.54 -5.33 -3.48
CA PRO A 360 -15.22 -4.63 -4.54
C PRO A 360 -14.62 -4.86 -5.93
N ASN A 361 -15.38 -4.51 -6.97
CA ASN A 361 -14.96 -4.75 -8.36
C ASN A 361 -13.66 -4.02 -8.73
N PHE A 362 -13.49 -2.76 -8.33
CA PHE A 362 -12.34 -1.96 -8.74
C PHE A 362 -12.06 -0.76 -7.85
N SER A 363 -10.79 -0.36 -7.83
CA SER A 363 -10.32 0.94 -7.35
C SER A 363 -9.62 1.74 -8.46
N ASN A 364 -9.16 1.09 -9.54
CA ASN A 364 -8.65 1.73 -10.75
C ASN A 364 -9.60 1.52 -11.93
N TRP A 365 -9.84 2.59 -12.70
CA TRP A 365 -10.68 2.58 -13.90
C TRP A 365 -10.00 3.27 -15.08
N ALA A 366 -8.82 2.79 -15.49
CA ALA A 366 -8.12 3.32 -16.65
C ALA A 366 -8.74 2.83 -17.98
N ALA A 367 -8.33 3.48 -19.09
CA ALA A 367 -8.79 3.09 -20.43
C ALA A 367 -8.34 1.67 -20.81
N LYS A 368 -7.11 1.30 -20.43
CA LYS A 368 -6.49 0.02 -20.82
C LYS A 368 -6.68 -1.12 -19.81
N TRP A 369 -6.92 -0.79 -18.55
CA TRP A 369 -7.05 -1.76 -17.47
C TRP A 369 -7.99 -1.23 -16.39
N LYS A 370 -8.71 -2.14 -15.73
CA LYS A 370 -9.68 -1.85 -14.67
C LYS A 370 -9.61 -2.99 -13.66
N GLY A 371 -9.69 -2.67 -12.38
CA GLY A 371 -9.68 -3.67 -11.32
C GLY A 371 -9.29 -3.08 -9.96
N LEU A 372 -9.22 -3.94 -8.96
CA LEU A 372 -8.93 -3.56 -7.58
C LEU A 372 -7.43 -3.67 -7.32
N LEU A 373 -6.81 -2.54 -6.98
CA LEU A 373 -5.37 -2.45 -6.70
C LEU A 373 -5.06 -1.81 -5.34
N ASP A 374 -6.00 -1.04 -4.80
CA ASP A 374 -5.82 -0.23 -3.60
C ASP A 374 -6.50 -0.91 -2.41
N TYR A 375 -5.81 -0.95 -1.27
CA TYR A 375 -6.32 -1.61 -0.07
C TYR A 375 -6.00 -0.82 1.21
N ILE A 376 -6.82 -1.06 2.24
CA ILE A 376 -6.54 -0.69 3.62
C ILE A 376 -6.58 -1.99 4.44
N PHE A 377 -5.41 -2.44 4.87
CA PHE A 377 -5.24 -3.62 5.71
C PHE A 377 -5.01 -3.22 7.16
N TYR A 378 -5.53 -4.02 8.09
CA TYR A 378 -5.19 -3.92 9.50
C TYR A 378 -4.76 -5.30 10.04
N PHE A 379 -3.88 -5.27 11.03
CA PHE A 379 -3.23 -6.46 11.57
C PHE A 379 -3.79 -6.72 12.96
N GLN A 380 -4.68 -7.71 13.08
CA GLN A 380 -5.24 -8.12 14.37
C GLN A 380 -4.40 -9.27 14.93
N PRO A 381 -3.76 -9.14 16.11
CA PRO A 381 -3.05 -10.25 16.72
C PRO A 381 -3.96 -11.47 16.91
N LYS A 382 -3.44 -12.66 16.61
CA LYS A 382 -4.16 -13.94 16.81
C LYS A 382 -4.37 -14.22 18.29
N GLU A 383 -3.37 -13.93 19.11
CA GLU A 383 -3.48 -13.96 20.57
C GLU A 383 -4.02 -12.62 21.07
N ILE A 384 -5.29 -12.61 21.50
CA ILE A 384 -5.91 -11.42 22.09
C ILE A 384 -5.61 -11.42 23.59
N THR A 385 -4.76 -10.51 24.03
CA THR A 385 -4.49 -10.24 25.45
C THR A 385 -5.32 -9.07 25.95
N ALA A 386 -5.32 -8.84 27.27
CA ALA A 386 -5.95 -7.65 27.87
C ALA A 386 -5.33 -6.32 27.40
N GLU A 387 -4.18 -6.39 26.73
CA GLU A 387 -3.37 -5.27 26.21
C GLU A 387 -3.35 -5.25 24.67
N THR A 388 -4.16 -6.09 23.99
CA THR A 388 -4.25 -6.09 22.52
C THR A 388 -5.38 -5.20 21.99
N ASN A 389 -5.02 -4.15 21.26
CA ASN A 389 -6.01 -3.23 20.68
C ASN A 389 -6.87 -4.00 19.66
N LYS A 390 -8.20 -3.92 19.81
CA LYS A 390 -9.16 -4.48 18.85
C LYS A 390 -9.50 -3.43 17.82
N VAL A 391 -9.56 -3.82 16.54
CA VAL A 391 -9.98 -2.94 15.44
C VAL A 391 -11.30 -3.44 14.84
N ASP A 392 -12.31 -2.58 14.85
CA ASP A 392 -13.57 -2.78 14.14
C ASP A 392 -13.70 -1.77 12.99
N VAL A 393 -14.22 -2.18 11.83
CA VAL A 393 -14.53 -1.26 10.72
C VAL A 393 -15.99 -0.82 10.87
N ILE A 394 -16.22 0.49 10.93
CA ILE A 394 -17.52 1.10 11.20
C ILE A 394 -18.18 1.61 9.92
N GLU A 395 -17.41 2.18 9.01
CA GLU A 395 -17.92 2.69 7.74
C GLU A 395 -16.92 2.45 6.61
N LEU A 396 -17.43 2.26 5.39
CA LEU A 396 -16.63 2.16 4.18
C LEU A 396 -17.13 3.16 3.15
N LEU A 397 -16.23 3.85 2.46
CA LEU A 397 -16.59 4.74 1.37
C LEU A 397 -17.07 3.91 0.18
N LYS A 398 -18.31 4.16 -0.27
CA LYS A 398 -18.89 3.43 -1.40
C LYS A 398 -18.00 3.54 -2.64
N LEU A 399 -17.76 2.43 -3.32
CA LEU A 399 -17.19 2.39 -4.67
C LEU A 399 -18.31 2.30 -5.72
N PRO A 400 -18.14 2.96 -6.88
CA PRO A 400 -19.11 2.91 -7.95
C PRO A 400 -19.23 1.50 -8.53
N HIS A 401 -20.39 1.17 -9.09
CA HIS A 401 -20.55 -0.09 -9.84
C HIS A 401 -20.00 0.09 -11.25
N PRO A 402 -19.52 -0.98 -11.91
CA PRO A 402 -19.07 -0.93 -13.31
C PRO A 402 -20.12 -0.33 -14.27
N LYS A 403 -21.41 -0.56 -14.01
CA LYS A 403 -22.54 -0.02 -14.79
C LYS A 403 -22.69 1.51 -14.72
N ASP A 404 -22.16 2.12 -13.65
CA ASP A 404 -22.23 3.57 -13.42
C ASP A 404 -21.01 4.30 -13.99
N MET A 405 -20.02 3.54 -14.49
CA MET A 405 -18.77 4.09 -15.00
C MET A 405 -18.84 4.31 -16.51
N GLY A 406 -18.33 5.46 -16.94
CA GLY A 406 -18.12 5.76 -18.35
C GLY A 406 -16.77 5.26 -18.88
N GLU A 407 -16.18 6.06 -19.75
CA GLU A 407 -14.83 5.83 -20.27
C GLU A 407 -13.76 5.90 -19.16
N GLY A 408 -12.51 5.55 -19.50
CA GLY A 408 -11.40 5.56 -18.55
C GLY A 408 -11.21 6.92 -17.86
N LEU A 409 -10.91 6.87 -16.57
CA LEU A 409 -10.58 7.99 -15.69
C LEU A 409 -9.15 8.49 -15.92
N PRO A 410 -8.81 9.73 -15.50
CA PRO A 410 -9.65 10.75 -14.84
C PRO A 410 -10.63 11.47 -15.77
N ARG A 411 -11.68 12.09 -15.20
CA ARG A 411 -12.77 12.77 -15.92
C ARG A 411 -13.21 14.06 -15.21
N GLU A 412 -13.46 15.11 -15.98
CA GLU A 412 -13.95 16.39 -15.44
C GLU A 412 -15.37 16.25 -14.90
N GLY A 413 -15.63 16.78 -13.69
CA GLY A 413 -16.92 16.63 -13.01
C GLY A 413 -17.15 15.25 -12.37
N GLU A 414 -16.24 14.31 -12.58
CA GLU A 414 -16.30 12.94 -12.04
C GLU A 414 -15.16 12.70 -11.04
N TYR A 415 -14.06 12.07 -11.47
CA TYR A 415 -12.93 11.71 -10.60
C TYR A 415 -11.60 12.23 -11.17
N PRO A 416 -10.73 12.83 -10.35
CA PRO A 416 -9.52 13.52 -10.81
C PRO A 416 -8.27 12.63 -10.91
N SER A 417 -8.37 11.34 -10.59
CA SER A 417 -7.33 10.33 -10.77
C SER A 417 -7.90 9.15 -11.57
N ASP A 418 -7.04 8.31 -12.16
CA ASP A 418 -7.45 7.03 -12.72
C ASP A 418 -7.74 5.97 -11.65
N HIS A 419 -7.34 6.25 -10.41
CA HIS A 419 -7.78 5.55 -9.22
C HIS A 419 -8.91 6.31 -8.50
N LEU A 420 -9.64 5.60 -7.66
CA LEU A 420 -10.64 6.10 -6.74
C LEU A 420 -10.05 6.11 -5.34
N ALA A 421 -10.33 7.17 -4.57
CA ALA A 421 -10.02 7.15 -3.14
C ALA A 421 -10.81 6.02 -2.46
N ILE A 422 -10.15 5.23 -1.63
CA ILE A 422 -10.81 4.33 -0.69
C ILE A 422 -10.67 4.90 0.71
N MET A 423 -11.70 4.74 1.53
CA MET A 423 -11.67 5.18 2.92
C MET A 423 -12.41 4.20 3.82
N ALA A 424 -11.89 4.00 5.02
CA ALA A 424 -12.53 3.25 6.10
C ALA A 424 -12.56 4.10 7.38
N THR A 425 -13.72 4.18 8.03
CA THR A 425 -13.81 4.61 9.42
C THR A 425 -13.56 3.38 10.29
N VAL A 426 -12.47 3.37 11.06
CA VAL A 426 -12.13 2.28 11.97
C VAL A 426 -12.30 2.72 13.42
N ARG A 427 -12.76 1.82 14.29
CA ARG A 427 -12.80 1.99 15.74
C ARG A 427 -11.70 1.16 16.36
N ILE A 428 -10.79 1.82 17.05
CA ILE A 428 -9.73 1.20 17.83
C ILE A 428 -10.18 1.24 19.29
N HIS A 429 -10.33 0.08 19.89
CA HIS A 429 -10.65 -0.06 21.31
C HIS A 429 -9.35 -0.02 22.10
N HIS A 430 -9.20 1.01 22.94
CA HIS A 430 -8.02 1.24 23.77
C HIS A 430 -8.03 0.34 25.00
N HIS A 431 -6.86 0.19 25.59
CA HIS A 431 -6.73 -0.39 26.91
C HIS A 431 -7.05 0.67 27.96
N GLY A 432 -7.79 0.27 29.00
CA GLY A 432 -8.17 1.15 30.11
C GLY A 432 -7.01 1.49 31.03
#